data_AF-A0A820G100-F1
#
_entry.id   AF-A0A820G100-F1
#
_cell.length_a   1.000
_cell.length_b   1.000
_cell.length_c   1.000
_cell.angle_alpha   90.00
_cell.angle_beta   90.00
_cell.angle_gamma   90.00
#
_symmetry.space_group_name_H-M   'P 1'
#
loop_
_entity.id
_entity.type
_entity.pdbx_description
1 polymer ?
#
loop_
_entity_poly.entity_id
_entity_poly.type
_entity_poly.pdbx_seq_one_letter_code
_entity_poly.pdbx_strand_id
1 'polypeptide(L)' 'EDSEIPTYRHIAIHPRGQNLQTISILHPHCDPMTYPLLFPRRDKGWYPELEKIDRSRNRKGVSILQFYSCR' A
#
# COMPACT_ATOMS: atom_id res chain seq x y z
N GLU A 1 -22.71 10.54 20.52
CA GLU A 1 -21.79 9.40 20.55
C GLU A 1 -21.02 9.42 19.25
N ASP A 2 -19.84 10.04 19.27
CA ASP A 2 -18.98 10.18 18.10
C ASP A 2 -18.49 8.79 17.68
N SER A 3 -19.06 8.26 16.61
CA SER A 3 -18.58 7.06 15.93
C SER A 3 -17.27 7.40 15.23
N GLU A 4 -16.19 7.52 15.99
CA GLU A 4 -14.86 7.76 15.46
C GLU A 4 -14.42 6.48 14.71
N ILE A 5 -14.47 6.54 13.38
CA ILE A 5 -13.99 5.46 12.52
C ILE A 5 -12.53 5.23 12.91
N PRO A 6 -12.11 4.00 13.26
CA PRO A 6 -10.74 3.74 13.69
C PRO A 6 -9.75 4.26 12.65
N THR A 7 -8.93 5.23 13.06
CA THR A 7 -7.94 5.91 12.21
C THR A 7 -6.94 4.92 11.59
N TYR A 8 -6.74 3.78 12.23
CA TYR A 8 -5.82 2.74 11.79
C TYR A 8 -6.55 1.42 11.57
N ARG A 9 -6.58 0.98 10.31
CA ARG A 9 -7.07 -0.34 9.93
C ARG A 9 -5.87 -1.25 9.68
N HIS A 10 -5.93 -2.43 10.26
CA HIS A 10 -4.87 -3.43 10.15
C HIS A 10 -5.42 -4.75 9.59
N ILE A 11 -4.54 -5.52 8.98
CA ILE A 11 -4.81 -6.85 8.43
C ILE A 11 -3.83 -7.84 9.05
N ALA A 12 -4.34 -8.97 9.53
CA ALA A 12 -3.52 -10.08 9.98
C ALA A 12 -3.05 -10.90 8.77
N ILE A 13 -1.75 -11.17 8.70
CA ILE A 13 -1.11 -11.98 7.67
C ILE A 13 -0.38 -13.15 8.31
N HIS A 14 -0.35 -14.28 7.61
CA HIS A 14 0.34 -15.48 8.06
C HIS A 14 1.38 -15.90 7.00
N PRO A 15 2.61 -15.33 7.05
CA PRO A 15 3.65 -15.68 6.10
C PRO A 15 4.11 -17.13 6.30
N ARG A 16 4.47 -17.82 5.21
CA ARG A 16 4.97 -19.19 5.30
C ARG A 16 6.26 -19.23 6.12
N GLY A 17 6.30 -20.07 7.15
CA GLY A 17 7.47 -20.26 8.01
C GLY A 17 7.71 -19.12 9.02
N GLN A 18 6.74 -18.23 9.22
CA GLN A 18 6.79 -17.18 10.24
C GLN A 18 5.52 -17.17 11.08
N ASN A 19 5.59 -16.52 12.24
CA ASN A 19 4.43 -16.30 13.10
C ASN A 19 3.42 -15.34 12.44
N LEU A 20 2.18 -15.39 12.94
CA LEU A 20 1.14 -14.42 12.61
C LEU A 20 1.65 -13.00 12.85
N GLN A 21 1.49 -12.16 11.84
CA GLN A 21 1.91 -10.76 11.85
C GLN A 21 0.73 -9.88 11.48
N THR A 22 0.77 -8.62 11.90
CA THR A 22 -0.28 -7.64 11.59
C THR A 22 0.35 -6.47 10.86
N ILE A 23 -0.22 -6.09 9.71
CA ILE A 23 0.23 -4.96 8.92
C ILE A 23 -0.88 -3.90 8.79
N SER A 24 -0.50 -2.64 8.56
CA SER A 24 -1.46 -1.59 8.20
C SER A 24 -2.01 -1.80 6.78
N ILE A 25 -3.24 -1.35 6.52
CA ILE A 25 -3.77 -1.27 5.14
C ILE A 25 -2.93 -0.36 4.24
N LEU A 26 -2.18 0.58 4.84
CA LEU A 26 -1.28 1.50 4.12
C LEU A 26 0.09 0.88 3.86
N HIS A 27 0.30 -0.38 4.26
CA HIS A 27 1.56 -1.06 4.04
C HIS A 27 1.78 -1.35 2.54
N PRO A 28 3.00 -1.17 2.00
CA PRO A 28 3.29 -1.34 0.57
C PRO A 28 3.00 -2.74 0.02
N HIS A 29 2.87 -3.76 0.88
CA HIS A 29 2.53 -5.12 0.46
C HIS A 29 1.02 -5.43 0.55
N CYS A 30 0.21 -4.54 1.14
CA CYS A 30 -1.23 -4.76 1.29
C CYS A 30 -1.93 -4.92 -0.07
N ASP A 31 -1.74 -3.96 -0.98
CA ASP A 31 -2.34 -4.01 -2.31
C ASP A 31 -1.87 -5.23 -3.14
N PRO A 32 -0.57 -5.58 -3.20
CA PRO A 32 -0.10 -6.78 -3.89
C PRO A 32 -0.74 -8.08 -3.41
N MET A 33 -1.01 -8.21 -2.11
CA MET A 33 -1.68 -9.39 -1.55
C MET A 33 -3.17 -9.40 -1.87
N THR A 34 -3.79 -8.23 -2.01
CA THR A 34 -5.23 -8.07 -2.28
C THR A 34 -5.55 -8.22 -3.77
N TYR A 35 -4.64 -7.78 -4.65
CA TYR A 35 -4.82 -7.81 -6.10
C TYR A 35 -3.72 -8.59 -6.84
N PRO A 36 -3.55 -9.91 -6.61
CA PRO A 36 -2.43 -10.68 -7.19
C PRO A 36 -2.28 -10.57 -8.71
N LEU A 37 -3.39 -10.39 -9.44
CA LEU A 37 -3.40 -10.21 -10.90
C LEU A 37 -2.68 -8.93 -11.35
N LEU A 38 -2.78 -7.85 -10.56
CA LEU A 38 -2.07 -6.60 -10.82
C LEU A 38 -0.62 -6.64 -10.36
N PHE A 39 -0.23 -7.62 -9.52
CA PHE A 39 1.09 -7.70 -8.90
C PHE A 39 1.73 -9.10 -9.02
N PRO A 40 1.89 -9.63 -10.25
CA PRO A 40 2.37 -11.01 -10.43
C PRO A 40 3.81 -11.23 -9.96
N ARG A 41 4.63 -10.17 -9.89
CA ARG A 41 6.07 -10.24 -9.56
C ARG A 41 6.43 -9.77 -8.14
N ARG A 42 5.44 -9.68 -7.23
CA ARG A 42 5.63 -9.21 -5.84
C ARG A 42 6.11 -7.75 -5.75
N ASP A 43 5.76 -6.93 -6.73
CA ASP A 43 6.02 -5.49 -6.69
C ASP A 43 5.28 -4.83 -5.53
N LYS A 44 5.76 -3.70 -5.05
CA LYS A 44 5.05 -2.90 -4.03
C LYS A 44 3.85 -2.19 -4.63
N GLY A 45 2.77 -2.12 -3.84
CA GLY A 45 1.59 -1.31 -4.08
C GLY A 45 1.80 0.17 -3.80
N TRP A 46 0.70 0.89 -3.79
CA TRP A 46 0.68 2.27 -3.35
C TRP A 46 0.82 2.33 -1.82
N TYR A 47 1.55 3.33 -1.32
CA TYR A 47 1.67 3.62 0.12
C TYR A 47 1.94 5.13 0.31
N PRO A 48 1.67 5.71 1.50
CA PRO A 48 1.70 7.16 1.72
C PRO A 48 3.06 7.83 1.43
N GLU A 49 4.17 7.16 1.74
CA GLU A 49 5.52 7.68 1.49
C GLU A 49 6.05 7.37 0.08
N LEU A 50 5.19 6.93 -0.84
CA LEU A 50 5.55 6.71 -2.22
C LEU A 50 5.74 8.06 -2.93
N GLU A 51 6.97 8.35 -3.35
CA GLU A 51 7.34 9.58 -4.05
C GLU A 51 7.75 9.31 -5.49
N LYS A 52 7.45 10.28 -6.36
CA LYS A 52 7.99 10.36 -7.73
C LYS A 52 8.77 11.66 -7.92
N ILE A 53 9.77 11.61 -8.78
CA ILE A 53 10.48 12.81 -9.24
C ILE A 53 9.67 13.42 -10.38
N ASP A 54 9.27 14.68 -10.23
CA ASP A 54 8.60 15.40 -11.30
C ASP A 54 9.60 15.94 -12.35
N ARG A 55 9.08 16.53 -13.43
CA ARG A 55 9.91 17.09 -14.52
C ARG A 55 10.84 18.22 -14.03
N SER A 56 10.49 18.86 -12.92
CA SER A 56 11.29 19.91 -12.28
C SER A 56 12.32 19.34 -11.29
N ARG A 57 12.51 18.01 -11.25
CA ARG A 57 13.39 17.29 -10.32
C ARG A 57 12.97 17.40 -8.84
N ASN A 58 11.72 17.78 -8.56
CA ASN A 58 11.20 17.81 -7.20
C ASN A 58 10.56 16.47 -6.84
N ARG A 59 10.70 16.04 -5.59
CA ARG A 59 9.99 14.87 -5.06
C ARG A 59 8.57 15.25 -4.71
N LYS A 60 7.60 14.48 -5.20
CA LYS A 60 6.18 14.65 -4.88
C LYS A 60 5.56 13.31 -4.55
N GLY A 61 4.68 13.31 -3.55
CA GLY A 61 3.85 12.16 -3.22
C GLY A 61 3.02 11.72 -4.44
N VAL A 62 2.94 10.41 -4.65
CA VAL A 62 2.10 9.81 -5.67
C VAL A 62 0.71 9.62 -5.09
N SER A 63 -0.35 10.03 -5.79
CA SER A 63 -1.71 9.68 -5.36
C SER A 63 -2.10 8.27 -5.79
N ILE A 64 -3.07 7.65 -5.10
CA ILE A 64 -3.61 6.33 -5.46
C ILE A 64 -3.99 6.29 -6.95
N LEU A 65 -4.74 7.28 -7.42
CA LEU A 65 -5.19 7.34 -8.82
C LEU A 65 -4.01 7.41 -9.81
N GLN A 66 -2.98 8.21 -9.49
CA GLN A 66 -1.78 8.30 -10.34
C GLN A 66 -0.98 7.00 -10.38
N PHE A 67 -0.96 6.25 -9.28
CA PHE A 67 -0.26 4.97 -9.22
C PHE A 67 -0.96 3.91 -10.08
N TYR A 68 -2.30 3.84 -10.00
CA TYR A 68 -3.08 2.84 -10.73
C TYR A 68 -3.40 3.21 -12.19
N SER A 69 -3.29 4.47 -12.58
CA SER A 69 -3.53 4.90 -13.96
C SER A 69 -2.46 4.46 -14.97
N CYS A 70 -1.28 4.05 -14.50
CA CYS A 70 -0.11 3.79 -15.35
C CYS A 70 0.41 2.34 -15.21
N ARG A 71 -0.46 1.42 -14.81
CA ARG A 71 -0.12 0.04 -14.48
C ARG A 71 -0.76 -0.95 -15.44
#